data_AF-A0A1L5KNG5-F1
#
_entry.id   AF-A0A1L5KNG5-F1
#
_cell.length_a   1.000
_cell.length_b   1.000
_cell.length_c   1.000
_cell.angle_alpha   90.00
_cell.angle_beta   90.00
_cell.angle_gamma   90.00
#
_symmetry.space_group_name_H-M   'P 1'
#
loop_
_entity.id
_entity.type
_entity.pdbx_description
1 polymer ?
#
loop_
_entity_poly.entity_id
_entity_poly.type
_entity_poly.pdbx_seq_one_letter_code
_entity_poly.pdbx_strand_id
1 'polypeptide(L)'
;MTNDLSHVRKIIVACDAGMGSSAMGAGVLRKKIQDAGLSQISVTNSAINNLPPDVDLVITHRDLTERAMRQVPQAQHISLTNFLDSGLYTSLTERLVAAQRHTANEEKVKDSLKDSFDDSSANLFKLGAENIFLGRKAATKEEAIRFAGEQLVKGGYVEPEYVQAMLDREKLTPTYLGESIAVPHGTVEAKDRVLKTGVVFCQYPEGVRFGEEEDDI
;
A
#
# COMPACT_ATOMS: atom_id res chain seq x y z
N MET A 1 0.83 -11.36 -15.38
CA MET A 1 0.43 -12.10 -14.16
C MET A 1 0.85 -11.26 -12.98
N THR A 2 -0.07 -10.95 -12.08
CA THR A 2 0.15 -10.08 -10.92
C THR A 2 1.16 -10.72 -9.98
N ASN A 3 2.38 -10.16 -9.89
CA ASN A 3 3.38 -10.50 -8.87
C ASN A 3 2.88 -10.01 -7.50
N ASP A 4 1.88 -10.69 -6.95
CA ASP A 4 1.43 -10.43 -5.59
C ASP A 4 2.50 -10.93 -4.61
N LEU A 5 3.13 -10.00 -3.89
CA LEU A 5 4.22 -10.28 -2.95
C LEU A 5 3.75 -10.27 -1.49
N SER A 6 2.44 -10.11 -1.24
CA SER A 6 1.86 -9.95 0.10
C SER A 6 2.01 -11.19 0.98
N HIS A 7 2.09 -12.38 0.37
CA HIS A 7 2.24 -13.65 1.08
C HIS A 7 3.69 -14.16 1.16
N VAL A 8 4.65 -13.47 0.56
CA VAL A 8 6.04 -13.95 0.49
C VAL A 8 6.67 -13.92 1.89
N ARG A 9 7.05 -15.10 2.39
CA ARG A 9 7.78 -15.30 3.65
C ARG A 9 9.14 -15.96 3.43
N LYS A 10 9.28 -16.78 2.38
CA LYS A 10 10.50 -17.58 2.13
C LYS A 10 11.10 -17.23 0.77
N ILE A 11 12.24 -16.55 0.80
CA ILE A 11 13.00 -16.15 -0.38
C ILE A 11 14.28 -16.98 -0.47
N ILE A 12 14.54 -17.59 -1.63
CA ILE A 12 15.77 -18.32 -1.89
C ILE A 12 16.51 -17.76 -3.09
N VAL A 13 17.76 -17.37 -2.90
CA VAL A 13 18.68 -17.04 -4.01
C VAL A 13 19.39 -18.32 -4.45
N ALA A 14 19.20 -18.72 -5.70
CA ALA A 14 19.72 -19.98 -6.22
C ALA A 14 20.68 -19.79 -7.40
N CYS A 15 21.70 -20.65 -7.44
CA CYS A 15 22.57 -20.86 -8.60
C CYS A 15 22.90 -22.35 -8.72
N ASP A 16 23.69 -22.77 -9.71
CA ASP A 16 23.97 -24.20 -9.93
C ASP A 16 24.62 -24.88 -8.71
N ALA A 17 25.60 -24.21 -8.09
CA ALA A 17 26.34 -24.75 -6.94
C ALA A 17 25.82 -24.28 -5.58
N GLY A 18 25.04 -23.18 -5.54
CA GLY A 18 24.50 -22.61 -4.30
C GLY A 18 25.49 -21.86 -3.40
N MET A 19 26.78 -21.73 -3.76
CA MET A 19 27.81 -21.19 -2.87
C MET A 19 28.33 -19.78 -3.21
N GLY A 20 28.47 -19.42 -4.49
CA GLY A 20 29.15 -18.19 -4.91
C GLY A 20 28.22 -16.97 -4.99
N SER A 21 27.77 -16.68 -6.21
CA SER A 21 26.88 -15.56 -6.51
C SER A 21 25.57 -15.57 -5.71
N SER A 22 25.05 -16.75 -5.41
CA SER A 22 23.85 -16.93 -4.59
C SER A 22 24.04 -16.50 -3.13
N ALA A 23 25.21 -16.76 -2.55
CA ALA A 23 25.51 -16.35 -1.17
C ALA A 23 25.63 -14.84 -1.06
N MET A 24 26.29 -14.19 -2.02
CA MET A 24 26.38 -12.73 -2.07
C MET A 24 25.00 -12.09 -2.24
N GLY A 25 24.21 -12.56 -3.21
CA GLY A 25 22.87 -12.03 -3.45
C GLY A 25 21.95 -12.20 -2.24
N ALA A 26 21.99 -13.38 -1.59
CA ALA A 26 21.24 -13.63 -0.37
C ALA A 26 21.69 -12.71 0.78
N GLY A 27 22.99 -12.46 0.93
CA GLY A 27 23.52 -11.54 1.94
C GLY A 27 23.05 -10.10 1.75
N VAL A 28 23.13 -9.57 0.53
CA VAL A 28 22.67 -8.21 0.19
C VAL A 28 21.18 -8.06 0.44
N LEU A 29 20.38 -9.01 -0.06
CA LEU A 29 18.92 -8.96 0.10
C LEU A 29 18.51 -9.13 1.57
N ARG A 30 19.13 -10.06 2.29
CA ARG A 30 18.88 -10.28 3.73
C ARG A 30 19.11 -9.00 4.52
N LYS A 31 20.22 -8.31 4.27
CA LYS A 31 20.53 -7.04 4.95
C LYS A 31 19.45 -5.99 4.65
N LYS A 32 19.08 -5.79 3.38
CA LYS A 32 18.03 -4.82 3.00
C LYS A 32 16.67 -5.13 3.63
N ILE A 33 16.27 -6.41 3.68
CA ILE A 33 15.01 -6.83 4.29
C ILE A 33 15.02 -6.60 5.81
N GLN A 34 16.16 -6.85 6.47
CA GLN A 34 16.33 -6.53 7.90
C GLN A 34 16.30 -5.03 8.17
N ASP A 35 17.01 -4.23 7.36
CA ASP A 35 17.03 -2.77 7.45
C ASP A 35 15.62 -2.18 7.22
N ALA A 36 14.79 -2.84 6.40
CA ALA A 36 13.39 -2.47 6.16
C ALA A 36 12.41 -2.97 7.24
N GLY A 37 12.88 -3.65 8.29
CA GLY A 37 12.03 -4.12 9.40
C GLY A 37 11.15 -5.33 9.07
N LEU A 38 11.37 -6.02 7.95
CA LEU A 38 10.57 -7.17 7.49
C LEU A 38 11.04 -8.49 8.15
N SER A 39 11.03 -8.54 9.49
CA SER A 39 11.54 -9.66 10.30
C SER A 39 10.89 -11.02 10.00
N GLN A 40 9.68 -11.01 9.45
CA GLN A 40 8.90 -12.18 9.08
C GLN A 40 9.31 -12.83 7.75
N ILE A 41 10.22 -12.21 6.99
CA ILE A 41 10.73 -12.73 5.72
C ILE A 41 12.10 -13.39 5.94
N SER A 42 12.21 -14.68 5.61
CA SER A 42 13.45 -15.43 5.62
C SER A 42 14.11 -15.40 4.25
N VAL A 43 15.42 -15.11 4.22
CA VAL A 43 16.24 -15.09 3.01
C VAL A 43 17.40 -16.07 3.15
N THR A 44 17.46 -17.08 2.29
CA THR A 44 18.55 -18.06 2.24
C THR A 44 19.09 -18.25 0.83
N ASN A 45 20.19 -18.99 0.68
CA ASN A 45 20.71 -19.43 -0.61
C ASN A 45 20.76 -20.96 -0.70
N SER A 46 20.61 -21.50 -1.90
CA SER A 46 20.76 -22.94 -2.15
C SER A 46 21.22 -23.22 -3.58
N ALA A 47 21.61 -24.47 -3.85
CA ALA A 47 21.71 -24.95 -5.22
C ALA A 47 20.29 -25.07 -5.81
N ILE A 48 20.15 -24.88 -7.13
CA ILE A 48 18.86 -25.03 -7.82
C ILE A 48 18.26 -26.40 -7.53
N ASN A 49 19.06 -27.46 -7.65
CA ASN A 49 18.65 -28.85 -7.38
C ASN A 49 18.09 -29.09 -5.97
N ASN A 50 18.33 -28.20 -5.01
CA ASN A 50 17.87 -28.31 -3.63
C ASN A 50 16.77 -27.29 -3.28
N LEU A 51 16.09 -26.71 -4.27
CA LEU A 51 14.96 -25.82 -4.02
C LEU A 51 13.80 -26.60 -3.40
N PRO A 52 13.33 -26.21 -2.20
CA PRO A 52 12.21 -26.87 -1.55
C PRO A 52 10.88 -26.43 -2.20
N PRO A 53 9.85 -27.29 -2.19
CA PRO A 53 8.59 -27.00 -2.88
C PRO A 53 7.75 -25.88 -2.21
N ASP A 54 8.06 -25.54 -0.96
CA ASP A 54 7.40 -24.50 -0.16
C ASP A 54 8.07 -23.12 -0.28
N VAL A 55 8.97 -22.93 -1.25
CA VAL A 55 9.57 -21.62 -1.51
C VAL A 55 8.57 -20.69 -2.19
N ASP A 56 8.40 -19.48 -1.66
CA ASP A 56 7.47 -18.50 -2.23
C ASP A 56 8.12 -17.75 -3.40
N LEU A 57 9.40 -17.38 -3.25
CA LEU A 57 10.14 -16.58 -4.21
C LEU A 57 11.55 -17.11 -4.43
N VAL A 58 11.89 -17.37 -5.69
CA VAL A 58 13.20 -17.83 -6.14
C VAL A 58 13.87 -16.74 -6.97
N ILE A 59 15.10 -16.40 -6.60
CA ILE A 59 15.92 -15.41 -7.31
C ILE A 59 17.12 -16.12 -7.94
N THR A 60 17.32 -15.95 -9.24
CA THR A 60 18.40 -16.59 -9.99
C THR A 60 19.05 -15.63 -10.98
N HIS A 61 20.20 -16.00 -11.53
CA HIS A 61 20.66 -15.36 -12.76
C HIS A 61 19.71 -15.70 -13.92
N ARG A 62 19.53 -14.80 -14.88
CA ARG A 62 18.64 -14.98 -16.04
C ARG A 62 18.87 -16.31 -16.78
N ASP A 63 20.13 -16.70 -16.94
CA ASP A 63 20.51 -17.94 -17.64
C ASP A 63 20.11 -19.22 -16.88
N LEU A 64 19.80 -19.09 -15.59
CA LEU A 64 19.43 -20.21 -14.72
C LEU A 64 17.95 -20.19 -14.33
N THR A 65 17.21 -19.15 -14.71
CA THR A 65 15.82 -18.96 -14.29
C THR A 65 14.90 -20.06 -14.84
N GLU A 66 15.05 -20.45 -16.10
CA GLU A 66 14.27 -21.55 -16.67
C GLU A 66 14.47 -22.87 -15.92
N ARG A 67 15.70 -23.13 -15.46
CA ARG A 67 16.02 -24.35 -14.71
C ARG A 67 15.31 -24.35 -13.35
N ALA A 68 15.32 -23.22 -12.64
CA ALA A 68 14.59 -23.07 -11.39
C ALA A 68 13.08 -23.17 -11.57
N MET A 69 12.53 -22.58 -12.65
CA MET A 69 11.10 -22.70 -13.00
C MET A 69 10.68 -24.14 -13.26
N ARG A 70 11.52 -24.96 -13.89
CA ARG A 70 11.21 -26.40 -14.07
C ARG A 70 11.18 -27.16 -12.76
N GLN A 71 11.98 -26.75 -11.78
CA GLN A 71 12.08 -27.43 -10.49
C GLN A 71 10.94 -27.05 -9.52
N VAL A 72 10.61 -25.77 -9.42
CA VAL A 72 9.53 -25.25 -8.57
C VAL A 72 8.65 -24.28 -9.37
N PRO A 73 7.84 -24.77 -10.33
CA PRO A 73 7.03 -23.92 -11.22
C PRO A 73 5.96 -23.10 -10.49
N GLN A 74 5.55 -23.55 -9.29
CA GLN A 74 4.58 -22.89 -8.44
C GLN A 74 5.13 -21.64 -7.72
N ALA A 75 6.46 -21.57 -7.54
CA ALA A 75 7.09 -20.44 -6.89
C ALA A 75 7.10 -19.21 -7.82
N GLN A 76 7.21 -18.01 -7.25
CA GLN A 76 7.53 -16.83 -8.04
C GLN A 76 9.00 -16.82 -8.40
N HIS A 77 9.33 -16.38 -9.61
CA HIS A 77 10.71 -16.36 -10.11
C HIS A 77 11.13 -14.96 -10.52
N ILE A 78 12.29 -14.53 -10.05
CA ILE A 78 12.91 -13.25 -10.42
C ILE A 78 14.30 -13.52 -10.98
N SER A 79 14.55 -13.01 -12.17
CA SER A 79 15.83 -13.10 -12.85
C SER A 79 16.67 -11.84 -12.62
N LEU A 80 17.92 -12.02 -12.25
CA LEU A 80 18.95 -10.99 -12.19
C LEU A 80 19.91 -11.13 -13.37
N THR A 81 20.45 -10.00 -13.83
CA THR A 81 21.58 -9.97 -14.78
C THR A 81 22.92 -9.81 -14.07
N ASN A 82 22.93 -9.22 -12.88
CA ASN A 82 24.13 -9.05 -12.06
C ASN A 82 23.76 -9.13 -10.57
N PHE A 83 24.48 -9.98 -9.82
CA PHE A 83 24.23 -10.18 -8.40
C PHE A 83 24.71 -9.03 -7.51
N LEU A 84 25.49 -8.10 -8.06
CA LEU A 84 25.94 -6.88 -7.37
C LEU A 84 25.09 -5.65 -7.73
N ASP A 85 24.07 -5.81 -8.57
CA ASP A 85 23.18 -4.71 -8.94
C ASP A 85 22.30 -4.31 -7.75
N SER A 86 22.76 -3.31 -7.01
CA SER A 86 22.06 -2.79 -5.83
C SER A 86 20.71 -2.17 -6.18
N GLY A 87 20.52 -1.66 -7.39
CA GLY A 87 19.27 -1.05 -7.86
C GLY A 87 18.14 -2.08 -7.89
N LEU A 88 18.38 -3.24 -8.48
CA LEU A 88 17.39 -4.33 -8.52
C LEU A 88 16.99 -4.79 -7.11
N TYR A 89 17.94 -4.99 -6.20
CA TYR A 89 17.59 -5.38 -4.82
C TYR A 89 16.83 -4.29 -4.07
N THR A 90 17.13 -3.01 -4.31
CA THR A 90 16.37 -1.89 -3.74
C THR A 90 14.92 -1.93 -4.22
N SER A 91 14.69 -1.99 -5.53
CA SER A 91 13.33 -2.06 -6.09
C SER A 91 12.57 -3.31 -5.64
N LEU A 92 13.24 -4.45 -5.49
CA LEU A 92 12.61 -5.66 -4.95
C LEU A 92 12.22 -5.48 -3.48
N THR A 93 13.08 -4.85 -2.69
CA THR A 93 12.80 -4.58 -1.26
C THR A 93 11.62 -3.62 -1.12
N GLU A 94 11.60 -2.54 -1.90
CA GLU A 94 10.48 -1.57 -1.92
C GLU A 94 9.16 -2.23 -2.28
N ARG A 95 9.16 -3.11 -3.30
CA ARG A 95 7.96 -3.87 -3.69
C ARG A 95 7.50 -4.83 -2.60
N LEU A 96 8.43 -5.50 -1.90
CA LEU A 96 8.10 -6.35 -0.76
C LEU A 96 7.51 -5.52 0.39
N VAL A 97 8.10 -4.36 0.72
CA VAL A 97 7.57 -3.45 1.74
C VAL A 97 6.16 -2.98 1.39
N ALA A 98 5.93 -2.52 0.16
CA ALA A 98 4.62 -2.05 -0.29
C ALA A 98 3.56 -3.16 -0.20
N ALA A 99 3.90 -4.38 -0.63
CA ALA A 99 2.99 -5.52 -0.57
C ALA A 99 2.67 -5.97 0.87
N GLN A 100 3.63 -5.84 1.80
CA GLN A 100 3.41 -6.15 3.21
C GLN A 100 2.63 -5.05 3.94
N ARG A 101 2.82 -3.78 3.56
CA ARG A 101 2.04 -2.65 4.09
C ARG A 101 0.56 -2.75 3.72
N HIS A 102 0.24 -3.25 2.53
CA HIS A 102 -1.14 -3.55 2.16
C HIS A 102 -1.82 -4.50 3.16
N THR A 103 -1.17 -5.61 3.51
CA THR A 103 -1.73 -6.58 4.47
C THR A 103 -1.89 -5.98 5.87
N ALA A 104 -0.89 -5.22 6.33
CA ALA A 104 -0.94 -4.56 7.64
C ALA A 104 -2.02 -3.45 7.70
N ASN A 105 -2.21 -2.71 6.60
CA ASN A 105 -3.26 -1.71 6.50
C ASN A 105 -4.64 -2.37 6.40
N GLU A 106 -4.79 -3.47 5.65
CA GLU A 106 -6.05 -4.23 5.62
C GLU A 106 -6.43 -4.79 6.98
N GLU A 107 -5.48 -5.34 7.74
CA GLU A 107 -5.74 -5.84 9.09
C GLU A 107 -6.07 -4.71 10.07
N LYS A 108 -5.34 -3.58 10.04
CA LYS A 108 -5.68 -2.39 10.83
C LYS A 108 -7.05 -1.85 10.49
N VAL A 109 -7.40 -1.78 9.21
CA VAL A 109 -8.73 -1.35 8.76
C VAL A 109 -9.79 -2.31 9.31
N LYS A 110 -9.64 -3.62 9.14
CA LYS A 110 -10.60 -4.62 9.66
C LYS A 110 -10.76 -4.57 11.18
N ASP A 111 -9.68 -4.36 11.93
CA ASP A 111 -9.72 -4.27 13.39
C ASP A 111 -10.38 -2.97 13.88
N SER A 112 -10.06 -1.84 13.24
CA SER A 112 -10.68 -0.53 13.53
C SER A 112 -12.18 -0.48 13.20
N LEU A 113 -12.64 -1.37 12.32
CA LEU A 113 -14.03 -1.41 11.86
C LEU A 113 -14.96 -2.24 12.74
N LYS A 114 -14.46 -2.99 13.72
CA LYS A 114 -15.29 -3.81 14.63
C LYS A 114 -16.28 -2.99 15.45
N ASP A 115 -15.92 -1.75 15.79
CA ASP A 115 -16.73 -0.87 16.64
C ASP A 115 -17.84 -0.12 15.87
N SER A 116 -17.95 -0.26 14.54
CA SER A 116 -18.89 0.51 13.72
C SER A 116 -19.66 -0.30 12.67
N PHE A 117 -19.61 -1.63 12.73
CA PHE A 117 -20.24 -2.49 11.72
C PHE A 117 -21.52 -3.15 12.24
N ASP A 118 -22.62 -2.90 11.54
CA ASP A 118 -23.76 -3.81 11.47
C ASP A 118 -23.44 -4.86 10.38
N ASP A 119 -23.50 -6.13 10.75
CA ASP A 119 -23.04 -7.33 10.00
C ASP A 119 -23.83 -7.59 8.69
N SER A 120 -24.70 -6.66 8.31
CA SER A 120 -25.67 -6.79 7.22
C SER A 120 -25.24 -6.16 5.89
N SER A 121 -24.14 -5.39 5.85
CA SER A 121 -23.67 -4.76 4.62
C SER A 121 -22.23 -5.17 4.27
N ALA A 122 -22.08 -5.92 3.18
CA ALA A 122 -20.79 -6.43 2.70
C ALA A 122 -19.76 -5.35 2.31
N ASN A 123 -20.10 -4.06 2.38
CA ASN A 123 -19.21 -2.93 2.07
C ASN A 123 -19.52 -1.75 3.00
N LEU A 124 -18.52 -1.29 3.77
CA LEU A 124 -18.61 -0.12 4.68
C LEU A 124 -19.11 1.15 3.98
N PHE A 125 -18.69 1.35 2.74
CA PHE A 125 -19.14 2.41 1.85
C PHE A 125 -19.07 1.91 0.40
N LYS A 126 -19.85 2.53 -0.49
CA LYS A 126 -19.82 2.22 -1.93
C LYS A 126 -18.91 3.21 -2.65
N LEU A 127 -18.16 2.73 -3.63
CA LEU A 127 -17.34 3.54 -4.51
C LEU A 127 -17.75 3.29 -5.96
N GLY A 128 -17.96 4.37 -6.71
CA GLY A 128 -18.42 4.34 -8.09
C GLY A 128 -18.15 5.67 -8.78
N ALA A 129 -18.49 5.77 -10.06
CA ALA A 129 -18.26 6.99 -10.84
C ALA A 129 -18.94 8.22 -10.22
N GLU A 130 -20.06 8.02 -9.50
CA GLU A 130 -20.82 9.08 -8.82
C GLU A 130 -20.08 9.77 -7.67
N ASN A 131 -19.07 9.13 -7.08
CA ASN A 131 -18.29 9.69 -5.96
C ASN A 131 -16.78 9.65 -6.19
N ILE A 132 -16.34 9.55 -7.46
CA ILE A 132 -14.93 9.67 -7.87
C ILE A 132 -14.79 10.91 -8.75
N PHE A 133 -13.94 11.85 -8.32
CA PHE A 133 -13.68 13.13 -8.99
C PHE A 133 -12.19 13.23 -9.31
N LEU A 134 -11.84 12.98 -10.57
CA LEU A 134 -10.45 12.97 -11.04
C LEU A 134 -10.02 14.33 -11.61
N GLY A 135 -8.70 14.57 -11.65
CA GLY A 135 -8.13 15.74 -12.32
C GLY A 135 -8.57 17.09 -11.74
N ARG A 136 -8.87 17.15 -10.44
CA ARG A 136 -9.26 18.38 -9.76
C ARG A 136 -8.05 19.28 -9.53
N LYS A 137 -8.33 20.56 -9.31
CA LYS A 137 -7.39 21.58 -8.86
C LYS A 137 -8.03 22.34 -7.71
N ALA A 138 -7.22 22.77 -6.76
CA ALA A 138 -7.60 23.68 -5.70
C ALA A 138 -6.37 24.48 -5.29
N ALA A 139 -6.54 25.77 -5.01
CA ALA A 139 -5.45 26.62 -4.55
C ALA A 139 -5.17 26.39 -3.05
N THR A 140 -6.19 26.00 -2.28
CA THR A 140 -6.07 25.78 -0.83
C THR A 140 -6.82 24.52 -0.38
N LYS A 141 -6.45 23.99 0.79
CA LYS A 141 -7.17 22.85 1.38
C LYS A 141 -8.62 23.16 1.70
N GLU A 142 -8.96 24.40 2.07
CA GLU A 142 -10.34 24.81 2.34
C GLU A 142 -11.22 24.70 1.09
N GLU A 143 -10.66 25.01 -0.09
CA GLU A 143 -11.36 24.81 -1.37
C GLU A 143 -11.58 23.31 -1.65
N ALA A 144 -10.57 22.48 -1.39
CA ALA A 144 -10.69 21.03 -1.55
C ALA A 144 -11.71 20.40 -0.56
N ILE A 145 -11.67 20.82 0.70
CA ILE A 145 -12.60 20.39 1.76
C ILE A 145 -14.03 20.80 1.43
N ARG A 146 -14.23 22.05 0.99
CA ARG A 146 -15.55 22.55 0.59
C ARG A 146 -16.10 21.72 -0.57
N PHE A 147 -15.28 21.47 -1.59
CA PHE A 147 -15.69 20.63 -2.71
C PHE A 147 -16.08 19.22 -2.25
N ALA A 148 -15.26 18.58 -1.42
CA ALA A 148 -15.55 17.25 -0.88
C ALA A 148 -16.86 17.23 -0.08
N GLY A 149 -17.05 18.20 0.82
CA GLY A 149 -18.29 18.36 1.58
C GLY A 149 -19.51 18.55 0.68
N GLU A 150 -19.42 19.39 -0.36
CA GLU A 150 -20.50 19.59 -1.33
C GLU A 150 -20.85 18.32 -2.09
N GLN A 151 -19.85 17.51 -2.46
CA GLN A 151 -20.10 16.22 -3.11
C GLN A 151 -20.73 15.20 -2.15
N LEU A 152 -20.38 15.23 -0.85
CA LEU A 152 -21.04 14.42 0.18
C LEU A 152 -22.53 14.80 0.33
N VAL A 153 -22.84 16.10 0.35
CA VAL A 153 -24.22 16.60 0.38
C VAL A 153 -24.97 16.18 -0.88
N LYS A 154 -24.37 16.37 -2.06
CA LYS A 154 -24.96 16.01 -3.35
C LYS A 154 -25.22 14.49 -3.48
N GLY A 155 -24.35 13.66 -2.88
CA GLY A 155 -24.53 12.20 -2.80
C GLY A 155 -25.53 11.73 -1.75
N GLY A 156 -26.11 12.67 -0.99
CA GLY A 156 -27.07 12.40 0.08
C GLY A 156 -26.46 11.68 1.28
N TYR A 157 -25.15 11.82 1.50
CA TYR A 157 -24.44 11.22 2.64
C TYR A 157 -24.62 12.04 3.91
N VAL A 158 -24.71 13.36 3.77
CA VAL A 158 -24.74 14.32 4.88
C VAL A 158 -25.65 15.51 4.55
N GLU A 159 -26.08 16.22 5.60
CA GLU A 159 -26.78 17.50 5.48
C GLU A 159 -25.80 18.65 5.18
N PRO A 160 -26.25 19.79 4.60
CA PRO A 160 -25.39 20.90 4.18
C PRO A 160 -24.46 21.45 5.28
N GLU A 161 -24.90 21.43 6.53
CA GLU A 161 -24.16 21.90 7.71
C GLU A 161 -22.85 21.12 7.92
N TYR A 162 -22.77 19.88 7.42
CA TYR A 162 -21.58 19.05 7.56
C TYR A 162 -20.37 19.62 6.82
N VAL A 163 -20.58 20.42 5.75
CA VAL A 163 -19.48 21.08 5.03
C VAL A 163 -18.72 22.06 5.93
N GLN A 164 -19.46 22.83 6.73
CA GLN A 164 -18.84 23.74 7.69
C GLN A 164 -18.17 22.97 8.82
N ALA A 165 -18.77 21.88 9.29
CA ALA A 165 -18.16 21.01 10.29
C ALA A 165 -16.82 20.40 9.81
N MET A 166 -16.68 20.06 8.53
CA MET A 166 -15.40 19.60 7.97
C MET A 166 -14.33 20.69 8.01
N LEU A 167 -14.70 21.93 7.67
CA LEU A 167 -13.80 23.08 7.75
C LEU A 167 -13.41 23.39 9.20
N ASP A 168 -14.35 23.28 10.13
CA ASP A 168 -14.08 23.52 11.55
C ASP A 168 -13.21 22.42 12.15
N ARG A 169 -13.40 21.17 11.75
CA ARG A 169 -12.54 20.04 12.12
C ARG A 169 -11.10 20.24 11.64
N GLU A 170 -10.91 20.74 10.43
CA GLU A 170 -9.58 20.97 9.85
C GLU A 170 -8.78 22.04 10.62
N LYS A 171 -9.46 23.04 11.21
CA LYS A 171 -8.81 24.09 12.02
C LYS A 171 -8.24 23.56 13.33
N LEU A 172 -8.76 22.46 13.86
CA LEU A 172 -8.31 21.88 15.12
C LEU A 172 -6.95 21.20 14.97
N THR A 173 -6.80 20.41 13.92
CA THR A 173 -5.57 19.71 13.56
C THR A 173 -5.68 19.23 12.11
N PRO A 174 -4.61 19.32 11.30
CA PRO A 174 -4.62 18.87 9.92
C PRO A 174 -5.14 17.44 9.77
N THR A 175 -5.90 17.17 8.71
CA THR A 175 -6.34 15.80 8.38
C THR A 175 -5.42 15.10 7.37
N TYR A 176 -4.19 15.61 7.23
CA TYR A 176 -3.13 14.98 6.44
C TYR A 176 -2.59 13.73 7.15
N LEU A 177 -2.44 12.63 6.41
CA LEU A 177 -1.94 11.35 6.94
C LEU A 177 -0.52 11.02 6.47
N GLY A 178 0.12 11.91 5.71
CA GLY A 178 1.33 11.57 4.97
C GLY A 178 1.04 10.82 3.67
N GLU A 179 2.09 10.56 2.90
CA GLU A 179 2.05 9.79 1.65
C GLU A 179 1.01 10.34 0.63
N SER A 180 0.86 11.68 0.58
CA SER A 180 -0.07 12.41 -0.31
C SER A 180 -1.55 12.05 -0.13
N ILE A 181 -1.95 11.75 1.11
CA ILE A 181 -3.34 11.44 1.48
C ILE A 181 -3.82 12.37 2.60
N ALA A 182 -4.98 13.00 2.39
CA ALA A 182 -5.73 13.71 3.43
C ALA A 182 -7.15 13.16 3.55
N VAL A 183 -7.69 13.14 4.77
CA VAL A 183 -9.01 12.57 5.10
C VAL A 183 -9.92 13.57 5.84
N PRO A 184 -10.29 14.70 5.19
CA PRO A 184 -11.15 15.68 5.83
C PRO A 184 -12.51 15.05 6.20
N HIS A 185 -12.94 15.27 7.44
CA HIS A 185 -14.17 14.75 8.03
C HIS A 185 -14.79 15.79 8.95
N GLY A 186 -16.08 15.65 9.28
CA GLY A 186 -16.76 16.58 10.20
C GLY A 186 -16.35 16.40 11.66
N THR A 187 -16.70 17.36 12.51
CA THR A 187 -16.52 17.24 13.97
C THR A 187 -17.52 16.27 14.60
N VAL A 188 -17.29 15.91 15.87
CA VAL A 188 -18.19 15.01 16.62
C VAL A 188 -19.55 15.65 16.85
N GLU A 189 -19.62 16.97 17.03
CA GLU A 189 -20.86 17.73 17.24
C GLU A 189 -21.78 17.69 16.00
N ALA A 190 -21.21 17.45 14.82
CA ALA A 190 -21.95 17.34 13.57
C ALA A 190 -22.36 15.89 13.23
N LYS A 191 -22.23 14.94 14.17
CA LYS A 191 -22.60 13.53 13.96
C LYS A 191 -24.03 13.37 13.45
N ASP A 192 -24.98 14.14 14.00
CA ASP A 192 -26.40 14.07 13.63
C ASP A 192 -26.69 14.58 12.22
N ARG A 193 -25.71 15.21 11.56
CA ARG A 193 -25.79 15.65 10.15
C ARG A 193 -25.39 14.56 9.16
N VAL A 194 -24.95 13.39 9.64
CA VAL A 194 -24.63 12.25 8.79
C VAL A 194 -25.89 11.43 8.54
N LEU A 195 -26.38 11.43 7.30
CA LEU A 195 -27.57 10.70 6.88
C LEU A 195 -27.27 9.21 6.64
N LYS A 196 -26.11 8.92 6.05
CA LYS A 196 -25.60 7.57 5.81
C LYS A 196 -24.09 7.59 5.62
N THR A 197 -23.42 6.51 6.02
CA THR A 197 -21.97 6.35 5.82
C THR A 197 -21.61 6.40 4.33
N GLY A 198 -20.57 7.14 3.99
CA GLY A 198 -20.03 7.18 2.64
C GLY A 198 -18.80 8.06 2.52
N VAL A 199 -18.19 8.03 1.33
CA VAL A 199 -16.98 8.75 1.00
C VAL A 199 -17.11 9.42 -0.38
N VAL A 200 -16.30 10.44 -0.61
CA VAL A 200 -16.02 10.99 -1.94
C VAL A 200 -14.51 10.97 -2.17
N PHE A 201 -14.10 10.50 -3.33
CA PHE A 201 -12.69 10.43 -3.72
C PHE A 201 -12.38 11.59 -4.66
N CYS A 202 -11.52 12.50 -4.22
CA CYS A 202 -11.14 13.69 -4.98
C CYS A 202 -9.64 13.66 -5.28
N GLN A 203 -9.26 13.44 -6.53
CA GLN A 203 -7.85 13.43 -6.94
C GLN A 203 -7.42 14.83 -7.37
N TYR A 204 -6.31 15.29 -6.79
CA TYR A 204 -5.64 16.54 -7.14
C TYR A 204 -4.22 16.23 -7.66
N PRO A 205 -4.03 16.05 -8.98
CA PRO A 205 -2.72 15.64 -9.52
C PRO A 205 -1.59 16.65 -9.27
N GLU A 206 -1.93 17.93 -9.14
CA GLU A 206 -0.97 19.01 -8.83
C GLU A 206 -0.72 19.16 -7.32
N GLY A 207 -1.41 18.36 -6.50
CA GLY A 207 -1.35 18.42 -5.06
C GLY A 207 -2.15 19.57 -4.45
N VAL A 208 -2.49 19.42 -3.17
CA VAL A 208 -3.07 20.49 -2.35
C VAL A 208 -2.44 20.39 -0.98
N ARG A 209 -1.73 21.43 -0.54
CA ARG A 209 -1.07 21.41 0.77
C ARG A 209 -2.10 21.28 1.89
N PHE A 210 -2.02 20.18 2.66
CA PHE A 210 -2.94 19.90 3.77
C PHE A 210 -2.26 19.98 5.14
N GLY A 211 -0.98 19.58 5.23
CA GLY A 211 -0.19 19.67 6.46
C GLY A 211 0.40 21.06 6.70
N GLU A 212 1.32 21.14 7.66
CA GLU A 212 1.93 22.40 8.10
C GLU A 212 3.23 22.70 7.35
N GLU A 213 3.93 21.67 6.88
CA GLU A 213 5.19 21.79 6.14
C GLU A 213 4.94 22.06 4.65
N GLU A 214 5.92 22.63 3.96
CA GLU A 214 5.80 22.94 2.52
C GLU A 214 5.61 21.69 1.66
N ASP A 215 6.17 20.56 2.09
CA ASP A 215 6.13 19.28 1.38
C ASP A 215 4.91 18.41 1.75
N ASP A 216 4.02 18.88 2.65
CA ASP A 216 2.81 18.16 3.07
C ASP A 216 1.67 18.29 2.03
N ILE A 217 1.92 17.76 0.83
CA ILE A 217 1.10 17.86 -0.39
C ILE A 217 0.48 16.51 -0.80
#